data_AF-A0A7K2WQ90-F1
#
_entry.id   AF-A0A7K2WQ90-F1
#
_cell.length_a   1.000
_cell.length_b   1.000
_cell.length_c   1.000
_cell.angle_alpha   90.00
_cell.angle_beta   90.00
_cell.angle_gamma   90.00
#
_symmetry.space_group_name_H-M   'P 1'
#
loop_
_entity.id
_entity.type
_entity.pdbx_description
1 polymer ?
#
loop_
_entity_poly.entity_id
_entity_poly.type
_entity_poly.pdbx_seq_one_letter_code
_entity_poly.pdbx_strand_id
1 'polypeptide(L)'
;YATTVRPFDGAAVRRAVAAGDAADVVIVEPYLAGTSTAAANDALADTAHRVLGLGVARRELRRYGQLHEHVAAQGLDPASLRERIAAFLRH
;
A
#
# COMPACT_ATOMS: atom_id res chain seq x y z
N TYR A 1 10.63 -1.76 4.73
CA TYR A 1 9.61 -2.32 5.63
C TYR A 1 9.54 -1.45 6.87
N ALA A 2 8.35 -1.01 7.29
CA ALA A 2 8.13 -0.22 8.51
C ALA A 2 6.96 -0.85 9.29
N THR A 3 7.14 -1.05 10.60
CA THR A 3 6.18 -1.76 11.48
C THR A 3 5.15 -0.84 12.15
N THR A 4 5.31 0.47 12.00
CA THR A 4 4.43 1.48 12.62
C THR A 4 3.72 2.26 11.53
N VAL A 5 2.39 2.23 11.54
CA VAL A 5 1.57 2.89 10.52
C VAL A 5 1.49 4.41 10.78
N ARG A 6 1.50 4.83 12.05
CA ARG A 6 1.41 6.24 12.45
C ARG A 6 2.35 6.59 13.62
N PRO A 7 3.00 7.77 13.59
CA PRO A 7 3.02 8.76 12.49
C PRO A 7 3.64 8.18 11.21
N PHE A 8 3.25 8.70 10.05
CA PHE A 8 3.77 8.21 8.77
C PHE A 8 5.26 8.58 8.63
N ASP A 9 6.12 7.58 8.47
CA ASP A 9 7.57 7.80 8.37
C ASP A 9 7.99 8.15 6.92
N GLY A 10 7.73 9.39 6.51
CA GLY A 10 8.14 9.89 5.20
C GLY A 10 9.66 9.91 4.98
N ALA A 11 10.45 9.98 6.06
CA ALA A 11 11.90 9.95 5.97
C ALA A 11 12.42 8.55 5.59
N ALA A 12 11.83 7.50 6.15
CA ALA A 12 12.13 6.12 5.73
C ALA A 12 11.76 5.89 4.26
N VAL A 13 10.62 6.44 3.81
CA VAL A 13 10.21 6.36 2.39
C VAL A 13 11.24 7.02 1.48
N ARG A 14 11.65 8.27 1.78
CA ARG A 14 12.70 8.96 1.01
C ARG A 14 14.01 8.16 0.93
N ARG A 15 14.46 7.63 2.07
CA ARG A 15 15.70 6.82 2.11
C ARG A 15 15.59 5.54 1.29
N ALA A 16 14.44 4.87 1.32
CA ALA A 16 14.22 3.66 0.56
C ALA A 16 14.22 3.93 -0.95
N VAL A 17 13.55 5.01 -1.39
CA VAL A 17 13.54 5.42 -2.80
C VAL A 17 14.93 5.83 -3.27
N ALA A 18 15.68 6.61 -2.47
CA ALA A 18 17.02 7.05 -2.83
C ALA A 18 18.04 5.90 -2.93
N ALA A 19 17.77 4.75 -2.30
CA ALA A 19 18.63 3.58 -2.33
C ALA A 19 18.27 2.58 -3.44
N GLY A 20 17.16 2.78 -4.16
CA GLY A 20 16.70 1.89 -5.21
C GLY A 20 16.86 2.48 -6.61
N ASP A 21 16.82 1.60 -7.62
CA ASP A 21 16.90 2.01 -9.04
C ASP A 21 15.58 2.61 -9.57
N ALA A 22 14.46 2.39 -8.87
CA ALA A 22 13.13 2.87 -9.23
C ALA A 22 12.37 3.42 -8.00
N ALA A 23 11.56 4.46 -8.23
CA ALA A 23 10.75 5.12 -7.21
C ALA A 23 9.31 4.57 -7.15
N ASP A 24 9.20 3.23 -7.09
CA ASP A 24 7.93 2.51 -6.97
C ASP A 24 7.63 2.24 -5.49
N VAL A 25 6.59 2.87 -4.95
CA VAL A 25 6.22 2.77 -3.54
C VAL A 25 4.93 1.99 -3.37
N VAL A 26 4.99 0.87 -2.66
CA VAL A 26 3.82 0.09 -2.27
C VAL A 26 3.55 0.30 -0.77
N ILE A 27 2.33 0.72 -0.43
CA ILE A 27 1.90 0.89 0.95
C ILE A 27 0.80 -0.13 1.22
N VAL A 28 1.01 -0.99 2.21
CA VAL A 28 -0.03 -1.89 2.74
C VAL A 28 -0.47 -1.37 4.09
N GLU A 29 -1.74 -1.00 4.24
CA GLU A 29 -2.27 -0.37 5.44
C GLU A 29 -3.58 -1.03 5.92
N PRO A 30 -3.84 -1.04 7.23
CA PRO A 30 -5.08 -1.59 7.80
C PRO A 30 -6.30 -0.66 7.62
N TYR A 31 -6.14 0.45 6.91
CA TYR A 31 -7.19 1.45 6.65
C TYR A 31 -7.77 1.29 5.25
N LEU A 32 -8.72 2.15 4.88
CA LEU A 32 -9.19 2.22 3.50
C LEU A 32 -7.99 2.43 2.55
N ALA A 33 -7.97 1.68 1.45
CA ALA A 33 -6.90 1.78 0.47
C ALA A 33 -6.66 3.24 0.04
N GLY A 34 -5.42 3.70 0.21
CA GLY A 34 -4.97 5.03 -0.21
C GLY A 34 -4.99 6.08 0.91
N THR A 35 -5.27 5.70 2.15
CA THR A 35 -5.27 6.59 3.32
C THR A 35 -3.89 7.24 3.53
N SER A 36 -2.80 6.50 3.31
CA SER A 36 -1.44 7.05 3.46
C SER A 36 -0.80 7.51 2.16
N THR A 37 -1.50 7.43 1.02
CA THR A 37 -0.94 7.79 -0.29
C THR A 37 -0.57 9.27 -0.36
N ALA A 38 -1.40 10.17 0.17
CA ALA A 38 -1.08 11.60 0.20
C ALA A 38 0.22 11.88 0.97
N ALA A 39 0.40 11.26 2.14
CA ALA A 39 1.62 11.43 2.93
C ALA A 39 2.89 10.91 2.23
N ALA A 40 2.77 9.84 1.43
CA ALA A 40 3.86 9.36 0.59
C ALA A 40 4.18 10.31 -0.56
N ASN A 41 3.14 10.84 -1.22
CA ASN A 41 3.30 11.82 -2.29
C ASN A 41 3.99 13.09 -1.79
N ASP A 42 3.56 13.61 -0.64
CA ASP A 42 4.17 14.78 0.00
C ASP A 42 5.63 14.50 0.37
N ALA A 43 5.94 13.31 0.88
CA ALA A 43 7.30 12.92 1.24
C ALA A 43 8.25 12.85 0.04
N LEU A 44 7.72 12.63 -1.16
CA LEU A 44 8.44 12.42 -2.42
C LEU A 44 8.13 13.51 -3.46
N ALA A 45 7.64 14.68 -3.04
CA ALA A 45 7.20 15.75 -3.93
C ALA A 45 8.26 16.18 -4.97
N ASP A 46 9.55 16.06 -4.62
CA ASP A 46 10.68 16.43 -5.48
C ASP A 46 11.22 15.27 -6.34
N THR A 47 10.62 14.08 -6.25
CA THR A 47 11.07 12.88 -6.97
C THR A 47 9.95 12.39 -7.88
N ALA A 48 10.25 12.07 -9.15
CA ALA A 48 9.27 11.36 -9.99
C ALA A 48 9.03 9.96 -9.42
N HIS A 49 7.81 9.66 -8.97
CA HIS A 49 7.49 8.44 -8.25
C HIS A 49 6.09 7.93 -8.56
N ARG A 50 5.84 6.65 -8.26
CA ARG A 50 4.53 6.00 -8.39
C ARG A 50 4.16 5.39 -7.05
N VAL A 51 2.89 5.50 -6.66
CA VAL A 51 2.40 4.95 -5.38
C VAL A 51 1.23 4.00 -5.60
N LEU A 52 1.34 2.79 -5.06
CA LEU A 52 0.26 1.83 -4.93
C LEU A 52 -0.21 1.74 -3.47
N GLY A 53 -1.41 2.26 -3.20
CA GLY A 53 -2.08 2.12 -1.90
C GLY A 53 -2.91 0.83 -1.83
N LEU A 54 -2.52 -0.10 -0.96
CA LEU A 54 -3.20 -1.34 -0.66
C LEU A 54 -3.79 -1.25 0.75
N GLY A 55 -5.09 -1.45 0.87
CA GLY A 55 -5.80 -1.43 2.14
C GLY A 55 -7.19 -2.01 1.97
N VAL A 56 -8.03 -1.80 2.98
CA VAL A 56 -9.44 -2.22 2.95
C VAL A 56 -10.13 -1.58 1.74
N ALA A 57 -10.76 -2.40 0.91
CA ALA A 57 -11.49 -1.92 -0.24
C ALA A 57 -12.72 -1.11 0.21
N ARG A 58 -13.03 -0.04 -0.52
CA ARG A 58 -14.19 0.84 -0.26
C ARG A 58 -15.56 0.20 -0.55
N ARG A 59 -15.61 -1.12 -0.84
CA ARG A 59 -16.87 -1.84 -1.10
C ARG A 59 -17.50 -2.29 0.21
N GLU A 60 -18.81 -2.09 0.33
CA GLU A 60 -19.58 -2.64 1.43
C GLU A 60 -19.76 -4.15 1.22
N LEU A 61 -19.06 -4.97 2.02
CA LEU A 61 -19.27 -6.42 2.01
C LEU A 61 -20.52 -6.73 2.82
N ARG A 62 -21.64 -6.99 2.12
CA ARG A 62 -22.93 -7.40 2.71
C ARG A 62 -22.96 -8.90 3.11
N ARG A 63 -21.79 -9.55 3.28
CA ARG A 63 -21.68 -10.98 3.65
C ARG A 63 -20.96 -11.12 4.98
N TYR A 64 -21.68 -11.58 5.99
CA TYR A 64 -21.09 -12.06 7.24
C TYR A 64 -20.48 -13.46 7.00
N GLY A 65 -19.16 -13.52 6.82
CA GLY A 65 -18.35 -14.75 6.78
C GLY A 65 -17.23 -14.75 7.82
N GLN A 66 -16.40 -15.79 7.83
CA GLN A 66 -15.23 -15.93 8.71
C GLN A 66 -14.12 -14.90 8.37
N LEU A 67 -13.20 -14.62 9.30
CA LEU A 67 -12.15 -13.59 9.15
C LEU A 67 -11.30 -13.76 7.87
N HIS A 68 -10.96 -15.00 7.52
CA HIS A 68 -10.15 -15.30 6.33
C HIS A 68 -10.90 -14.98 5.02
N GLU A 69 -12.21 -15.22 4.98
CA GLU A 69 -13.06 -14.88 3.83
C GLU A 69 -13.18 -13.36 3.67
N HIS A 70 -13.19 -12.62 4.79
CA HIS A 70 -13.18 -11.16 4.76
C HIS A 70 -11.84 -10.60 4.25
N VAL A 71 -10.70 -11.13 4.69
CA VAL A 71 -9.37 -10.68 4.22
C VAL A 71 -9.20 -10.95 2.73
N ALA A 72 -9.62 -12.13 2.26
CA ALA A 72 -9.63 -12.46 0.84
C ALA A 72 -10.62 -11.59 0.03
N ALA A 73 -11.83 -11.37 0.55
CA ALA A 73 -12.81 -10.50 -0.09
C ALA A 73 -12.36 -9.02 -0.16
N GLN A 74 -11.47 -8.60 0.75
CA GLN A 74 -10.81 -7.29 0.73
C GLN A 74 -9.55 -7.27 -0.15
N GLY A 75 -9.12 -8.41 -0.71
CA GLY A 75 -7.92 -8.53 -1.53
C GLY A 75 -6.62 -8.24 -0.76
N LEU A 76 -6.63 -8.53 0.55
CA LEU A 76 -5.52 -8.34 1.48
C LEU A 76 -4.89 -9.67 1.92
N ASP A 77 -5.30 -10.79 1.33
CA ASP A 77 -4.62 -12.07 1.49
C ASP A 77 -3.29 -12.08 0.71
N PRO A 78 -2.33 -12.95 1.08
CA PRO A 78 -1.01 -12.98 0.44
C PRO A 78 -1.03 -13.18 -1.08
N ALA A 79 -1.99 -13.95 -1.62
CA ALA A 79 -2.04 -14.21 -3.05
C ALA A 79 -2.51 -12.95 -3.81
N SER A 80 -3.60 -12.33 -3.33
CA SER A 80 -4.11 -11.07 -3.90
C SER A 80 -3.10 -9.92 -3.81
N LEU A 81 -2.39 -9.80 -2.68
CA LEU A 81 -1.33 -8.81 -2.52
C LEU A 81 -0.20 -9.03 -3.52
N ARG A 82 0.27 -10.28 -3.66
CA ARG A 82 1.33 -10.64 -4.60
C ARG A 82 0.95 -10.30 -6.04
N GLU A 83 -0.27 -10.64 -6.46
CA GLU A 83 -0.77 -10.36 -7.81
C GLU A 83 -0.73 -8.85 -8.11
N ARG A 84 -1.30 -8.04 -7.21
CA ARG A 84 -1.40 -6.58 -7.38
C ARG A 84 -0.04 -5.89 -7.35
N ILE A 85 0.85 -6.32 -6.46
CA ILE A 85 2.23 -5.81 -6.39
C ILE A 85 2.97 -6.16 -7.67
N ALA A 86 2.90 -7.42 -8.10
CA ALA A 86 3.60 -7.85 -9.32
C ALA A 86 3.05 -7.14 -10.57
N ALA A 87 1.75 -6.86 -10.64
CA ALA A 87 1.17 -6.08 -11.73
C ALA A 87 1.69 -4.64 -11.75
N PHE A 88 1.78 -4.00 -10.60
CA PHE A 88 2.29 -2.63 -10.48
C PHE A 88 3.76 -2.49 -10.90
N LEU A 89 4.60 -3.45 -10.52
CA LEU A 89 6.04 -3.45 -10.84
C LEU A 89 6.38 -3.82 -12.29
N ARG A 90 5.41 -4.29 -13.10
CA ARG A 90 5.59 -4.63 -14.52
C ARG A 90 5.32 -3.47 -15.49
N HIS A 91 4.73 -2.40 -14.99
CA HIS A 91 4.36 -1.18 -15.73
C HIS A 91 5.00 0.02 -15.05
#